data_AF-A0A938V498-F1
#
_entry.id   AF-A0A938V498-F1
#
_cell.length_a   1.000
_cell.length_b   1.000
_cell.length_c   1.000
_cell.angle_alpha   90.00
_cell.angle_beta   90.00
_cell.angle_gamma   90.00
#
_symmetry.space_group_name_H-M   'P 1'
#
loop_
_entity.id
_entity.type
_entity.pdbx_description
1 polymer ?
#
loop_
_entity_poly.entity_id
_entity_poly.type
_entity_poly.pdbx_seq_one_letter_code
_entity_poly.pdbx_strand_id
1 'polypeptide(L)' 'MALDIPGIRPAVLRRTTAATLDEFLRFRHLVRNVYGFELHFDRVLDLASRLEPVRLAVQADLAAFADFLVEMSREA' A
#
# COMPACT_ATOMS: atom_id res chain seq x y z
N MET A 1 6.31 -1.81 6.13
CA MET A 1 6.35 -0.36 5.83
C MET A 1 5.48 0.48 6.77
N ALA A 2 4.61 -0.11 7.60
CA ALA A 2 3.75 0.63 8.53
C ALA A 2 4.29 0.74 9.98
N LEU A 3 5.60 0.50 10.16
CA LEU A 3 6.24 0.63 11.47
C LEU A 3 6.62 2.09 11.69
N ASP A 4 6.07 2.66 12.75
CA ASP A 4 6.44 3.97 13.29
C ASP A 4 7.60 3.81 14.28
N ILE A 5 8.60 4.69 14.16
CA ILE A 5 9.75 4.75 15.06
C ILE A 5 9.82 6.18 15.62
N PRO A 6 9.26 6.43 16.81
CA PRO A 6 9.15 7.77 17.38
C PRO A 6 10.48 8.50 17.43
N GLY A 7 10.50 9.74 16.97
CA GLY A 7 11.68 10.61 16.96
C GLY A 7 12.75 10.24 15.93
N ILE A 8 12.56 9.18 15.14
CA ILE A 8 13.53 8.73 14.13
C ILE A 8 12.90 8.71 12.74
N ARG A 9 11.75 8.03 12.60
CA ARG A 9 11.12 7.85 11.30
C ARG A 9 9.62 7.54 11.46
N PRO A 10 8.72 8.37 10.90
CA PRO A 10 7.31 8.02 10.86
C PRO A 10 7.05 6.77 10.01
N ALA A 11 5.88 6.16 10.18
CA ALA A 11 5.45 5.07 9.31
C ALA A 11 5.33 5.57 7.85
N VAL A 12 5.92 4.82 6.91
CA VAL A 12 5.86 5.16 5.47
C VAL A 12 4.44 5.01 4.93
N LEU A 13 3.70 4.02 5.43
CA LEU A 13 2.31 3.78 5.11
C LEU A 13 1.51 3.75 6.41
N ARG A 14 0.30 4.33 6.40
CA ARG A 14 -0.66 4.12 7.49
C ARG A 14 -0.97 2.62 7.58
N ARG A 15 -1.25 2.16 8.80
CA ARG A 15 -1.59 0.74 9.06
C ARG A 15 -2.78 0.27 8.23
N THR A 16 -3.78 1.13 8.03
CA THR A 16 -4.96 0.87 7.20
C THR A 16 -4.59 0.71 5.74
N THR A 17 -3.81 1.64 5.16
CA THR A 17 -3.33 1.55 3.77
C THR A 17 -2.51 0.28 3.56
N ALA A 18 -1.62 -0.05 4.49
CA ALA A 18 -0.79 -1.24 4.42
C ALA A 18 -1.62 -2.54 4.49
N ALA A 19 -2.65 -2.58 5.34
CA ALA A 19 -3.56 -3.71 5.43
C ALA A 19 -4.34 -3.92 4.13
N THR A 20 -4.86 -2.84 3.52
CA THR A 20 -5.57 -2.96 2.25
C THR A 20 -4.64 -3.38 1.12
N LEU A 21 -3.41 -2.84 1.07
CA LEU A 21 -2.41 -3.26 0.08
C LEU A 21 -2.02 -4.74 0.21
N ASP A 22 -1.98 -5.30 1.43
CA ASP A 22 -1.66 -6.71 1.64
C ASP A 22 -2.59 -7.63 0.83
N GLU A 23 -3.87 -7.26 0.71
CA GLU A 23 -4.83 -8.01 -0.08
C GLU A 23 -4.54 -7.98 -1.58
N PHE A 24 -4.17 -6.82 -2.13
CA PHE A 24 -3.72 -6.70 -3.52
C PHE A 24 -2.43 -7.48 -3.77
N LEU A 25 -1.49 -7.48 -2.81
CA LEU A 25 -0.25 -8.24 -2.91
C LEU A 25 -0.50 -9.75 -2.87
N ARG A 26 -1.43 -10.21 -2.04
CA ARG A 26 -1.89 -11.61 -2.02
C ARG A 26 -2.57 -11.99 -3.33
N PHE A 27 -3.47 -11.15 -3.85
CA PHE A 27 -4.09 -11.38 -5.15
C PHE A 27 -3.05 -11.47 -6.26
N ARG A 28 -2.06 -10.56 -6.26
CA ARG A 28 -0.93 -10.60 -7.18
C ARG A 28 -0.14 -11.90 -7.13
N HIS A 29 0.07 -12.45 -5.93
CA HIS A 29 0.74 -13.74 -5.74
C HIS A 29 -0.12 -14.89 -6.28
N LEU A 30 -1.43 -14.87 -6.03
CA LEU A 30 -2.36 -15.86 -6.54
C LEU A 30 -2.44 -15.84 -8.07
N VAL A 31 -2.57 -14.67 -8.70
CA VAL A 31 -2.60 -14.53 -10.16
C VAL A 31 -1.35 -15.10 -10.82
N ARG A 32 -0.17 -14.89 -10.22
CA ARG A 32 1.09 -15.39 -10.77
C ARG A 32 1.31 -16.90 -10.60
N ASN A 33 0.71 -17.54 -9.60
CA ASN A 33 1.04 -18.93 -9.23
C ASN A 33 -0.14 -19.92 -9.34
N VAL A 34 -1.38 -19.44 -9.25
CA VAL A 34 -2.57 -20.30 -9.02
C VAL A 34 -3.63 -20.13 -10.10
N TYR A 35 -3.68 -18.99 -10.82
CA TYR A 35 -4.65 -18.74 -11.89
C TYR A 35 -4.32 -19.47 -13.21
N GLY A 36 -3.83 -20.71 -13.13
CA GLY A 36 -3.68 -21.60 -14.29
C GLY A 36 -4.98 -22.29 -14.70
N PHE A 37 -6.02 -22.32 -13.84
CA PHE A 37 -7.21 -23.16 -14.08
C PHE A 37 -8.58 -22.54 -13.74
N GLU A 38 -8.72 -21.63 -12.76
CA GLU A 38 -10.03 -21.06 -12.41
C GLU A 38 -9.93 -19.61 -11.97
N LEU A 39 -10.51 -18.69 -12.75
CA LEU A 39 -10.50 -17.27 -12.45
C LEU A 39 -11.67 -16.91 -11.52
N HIS A 40 -11.38 -16.45 -10.30
CA HIS A 40 -12.41 -15.96 -9.38
C HIS A 40 -12.84 -14.54 -9.73
N PHE A 41 -13.74 -14.40 -10.71
CA PHE A 41 -14.23 -13.12 -11.22
C PHE A 41 -14.69 -12.15 -10.13
N ASP A 42 -15.45 -12.62 -9.14
CA ASP A 42 -15.96 -11.78 -8.04
C ASP A 42 -14.82 -11.09 -7.29
N ARG A 43 -13.71 -11.81 -7.05
CA ARG A 43 -12.54 -11.28 -6.37
C ARG A 43 -11.81 -10.24 -7.21
N VAL A 44 -11.76 -10.45 -8.53
CA VAL A 44 -11.16 -9.48 -9.46
C VAL A 44 -11.98 -8.19 -9.45
N LEU A 45 -13.30 -8.29 -9.55
CA LEU A 45 -14.20 -7.14 -9.55
C LEU A 45 -14.16 -6.37 -8.24
N ASP A 46 -14.15 -7.08 -7.10
CA ASP A 46 -14.04 -6.47 -5.78
C ASP A 46 -12.72 -5.68 -5.63
N LEU A 47 -11.58 -6.28 -6.00
CA LEU A 47 -10.28 -5.58 -5.96
C LEU A 47 -10.21 -4.42 -6.95
N ALA A 48 -10.78 -4.58 -8.15
CA ALA A 48 -10.84 -3.49 -9.14
C ALA A 48 -11.65 -2.29 -8.60
N SER A 49 -12.77 -2.54 -7.92
CA SER A 49 -13.60 -1.49 -7.33
C SER A 49 -12.87 -0.69 -6.24
N ARG A 50 -11.94 -1.33 -5.52
CA ARG A 50 -11.15 -0.73 -4.44
C ARG A 50 -9.81 -0.14 -4.90
N LEU A 51 -9.44 -0.33 -6.16
CA LEU A 51 -8.13 0.05 -6.68
C LEU A 51 -7.88 1.56 -6.56
N GLU A 52 -8.85 2.38 -6.98
CA GLU A 52 -8.70 3.83 -6.99
C GLU A 52 -8.59 4.43 -5.57
N PRO A 53 -9.48 4.09 -4.62
CA PRO A 53 -9.32 4.52 -3.22
C PRO A 53 -7.97 4.11 -2.61
N VAL A 54 -7.50 2.88 -2.88
CA VAL A 54 -6.21 2.39 -2.36
C VAL A 54 -5.04 3.13 -2.98
N ARG A 55 -5.08 3.39 -4.30
CA ARG A 55 -4.07 4.17 -5.01
C ARG A 55 -3.93 5.56 -4.42
N LEU A 56 -5.06 6.24 -4.17
CA LEU A 56 -5.07 7.56 -3.53
C LEU A 56 -4.52 7.53 -2.10
N ALA A 57 -4.89 6.51 -1.31
CA ALA A 57 -4.37 6.35 0.05
C ALA A 57 -2.85 6.14 0.07
N VAL A 58 -2.32 5.31 -0.84
CA VAL A 58 -0.87 5.09 -0.99
C VAL A 58 -0.16 6.36 -1.44
N GLN A 59 -0.72 7.08 -2.42
CA GLN A 59 -0.15 8.32 -2.90
C GLN A 59 -0.06 9.37 -1.79
N ALA A 60 -1.11 9.52 -0.98
CA ALA A 60 -1.11 10.43 0.16
C ALA A 60 -0.07 10.04 1.23
N ASP A 61 0.05 8.75 1.54
CA ASP A 61 1.02 8.26 2.52
C ASP A 61 2.46 8.49 2.07
N LEU A 62 2.76 8.20 0.80
CA LEU A 62 4.08 8.42 0.22
C LEU A 62 4.44 9.91 0.13
N ALA A 63 3.48 10.77 -0.20
CA ALA A 63 3.69 12.22 -0.21
C ALA A 63 4.03 12.74 1.20
N ALA A 64 3.26 12.35 2.21
CA ALA A 64 3.52 12.75 3.60
C ALA A 64 4.89 12.25 4.09
N PHE A 65 5.29 11.04 3.70
CA PHE A 65 6.61 10.52 4.03
C PHE A 65 7.74 11.24 3.28
N ALA A 66 7.53 11.61 2.03
CA ALA A 66 8.49 12.41 1.26
C ALA A 66 8.68 13.80 1.86
N ASP A 67 7.61 14.45 2.31
CA ASP A 67 7.68 15.74 3.01
C ASP A 67 8.53 15.65 4.29
N PHE A 68 8.37 14.57 5.06
CA PHE A 68 9.24 14.29 6.21
C PHE A 68 10.72 14.16 5.82
N LEU A 69 11.04 13.45 4.73
CA LEU A 69 12.43 13.30 4.27
C LEU A 69 13.02 14.64 3.81
N VAL A 70 12.22 15.47 3.13
CA VAL A 70 12.65 16.81 2.71
C VAL A 70 12.95 17.66 3.93
N GLU A 71 12.10 17.66 4.95
CA GLU A 71 12.35 18.42 6.17
C GLU A 71 13.63 17.95 6.87
N MET A 72 13.83 16.63 7.00
CA MET A 72 15.05 16.10 7.61
C MET A 72 16.31 16.42 6.83
N SER A 73 16.22 16.55 5.50
CA SER A 73 17.37 16.96 4.69
C SER A 73 17.77 18.43 4.85
N ARG A 74 16.86 19.28 5.37
CA ARG A 74 17.14 20.70 5.63
C ARG A 74 17.76 20.93 7.01
N GLU A 75 17.51 20.02 7.95
CA GLU A 75 18.02 20.08 9.32
C GLU A 75 19.40 19.40 9.50
N ALA A 76 19.86 18.66 8.49
CA ALA A 76 21.13 17.93 8.47
C ALA A 76 22.27 18.73 7.82
#